data_AF-A0AA39N592-F1
#
_entry.id   AF-A0AA39N592-F1
#
_cell.length_a   1.000
_cell.length_b   1.000
_cell.length_c   1.000
_cell.angle_alpha   90.00
_cell.angle_beta   90.00
_cell.angle_gamma   90.00
#
_symmetry.space_group_name_H-M   'P 1'
#
loop_
_entity.id
_entity.type
_entity.pdbx_description
1 polymer ?
#
loop_
_entity_poly.entity_id
_entity_poly.type
_entity_poly.pdbx_seq_one_letter_code
_entity_poly.pdbx_strand_id
1 'polypeptide(L)'
;MPSTAMTTVSQDPKFSERFNAADSDITLASRDNVHFKVHRINLKMHSDIFADAEDISSSTPNAISEVVSLTETASTLDLLLQYMYRQPPPDLSEIEFSRVADLAEAAEKYRVYFAIDACKRSMCDAIPEHSFEVLTWAVKHKHNKIIDQAAQHSVSLPTDDICEAISPPILAPWLQYHKHWLDALNAEYVRYPPTVMHWNNSTRECDIPCEAWTHSYAMITHKLGAKPHLLLKLDEVFGPSEDYLQTRCGECKETLATWRTIIVRELERIPKFSTLV
;
A
#
# COMPACT_ATOMS: atom_id res chain seq x y z
N MET A 1 -44.36 19.19 33.38
CA MET A 1 -43.66 17.90 33.21
C MET A 1 -42.24 18.08 33.72
N PRO A 2 -41.78 17.29 34.70
CA PRO A 2 -40.46 17.49 35.28
C PRO A 2 -39.38 16.91 34.35
N SER A 3 -38.33 17.70 34.16
CA SER A 3 -37.12 17.38 33.41
C SER A 3 -36.38 16.21 34.06
N THR A 4 -36.11 15.15 33.28
CA THR A 4 -35.33 14.01 33.73
C THR A 4 -33.85 14.36 33.60
N ALA A 5 -33.19 14.65 34.72
CA ALA A 5 -31.75 14.78 34.76
C ALA A 5 -31.12 13.41 34.48
N MET A 6 -30.45 13.27 33.32
CA MET A 6 -29.56 12.14 33.06
C MET A 6 -28.43 12.21 34.09
N THR A 7 -28.47 11.30 35.06
CA THR A 7 -27.42 11.12 36.04
C THR A 7 -26.25 10.46 35.30
N THR A 8 -25.23 11.23 34.95
CA THR A 8 -23.94 10.72 34.51
C THR A 8 -23.32 9.94 35.67
N VAL A 9 -23.38 8.62 35.58
CA VAL A 9 -22.64 7.73 36.49
C VAL A 9 -21.16 8.01 36.27
N SER A 10 -20.51 8.61 37.26
CA SER A 10 -19.06 8.82 37.26
C SER A 10 -18.41 7.44 37.40
N GLN A 11 -18.09 6.80 36.29
CA GLN A 11 -17.26 5.60 36.28
C GLN A 11 -15.83 6.01 36.67
N ASP A 12 -15.20 5.23 37.55
CA ASP A 12 -13.79 5.43 37.90
C ASP A 12 -12.95 5.44 36.62
N PRO A 13 -11.95 6.34 36.51
CA PRO A 13 -11.10 6.41 35.33
C PRO A 13 -10.41 5.06 35.12
N LYS A 14 -10.59 4.47 33.95
CA LYS A 14 -9.89 3.25 33.55
C LYS A 14 -8.44 3.61 33.24
N PHE A 15 -7.49 2.89 33.81
CA PHE A 15 -6.05 3.06 33.54
C PHE A 15 -5.52 1.91 32.69
N SER A 16 -4.51 2.19 31.86
CA SER A 16 -3.77 1.16 31.12
C SER A 16 -3.05 0.22 32.07
N GLU A 17 -3.15 -1.09 31.88
CA GLU A 17 -2.39 -2.06 32.69
C GLU A 17 -0.87 -1.96 32.45
N ARG A 18 -0.48 -1.62 31.21
CA ARG A 18 0.93 -1.53 30.80
C ARG A 18 1.57 -0.19 31.15
N PHE A 19 0.80 0.89 31.03
CA PHE A 19 1.28 2.26 31.21
C PHE A 19 0.54 2.95 32.35
N ASN A 20 0.87 2.56 33.58
CA ASN A 20 0.33 3.12 34.81
C ASN A 20 1.44 3.39 35.83
N ALA A 21 2.44 4.18 35.45
CA ALA A 21 3.59 4.46 36.31
C ALA A 21 3.18 5.30 37.54
N ALA A 22 3.71 4.94 38.71
CA ALA A 22 3.45 5.68 39.94
C ALA A 22 4.15 7.05 39.94
N ASP A 23 5.31 7.12 39.30
CA ASP A 23 6.21 8.26 39.14
C ASP A 23 5.99 9.07 37.85
N SER A 24 4.86 8.85 37.16
CA SER A 24 4.50 9.61 35.95
C SER A 24 4.38 11.11 36.22
N ASP A 25 4.82 11.93 35.26
CA ASP A 25 4.71 13.40 35.27
C ASP A 25 3.66 13.94 34.28
N ILE A 26 2.97 13.05 33.57
CA ILE A 26 1.87 13.37 32.66
C ILE A 26 0.90 12.18 32.54
N THR A 27 -0.38 12.47 32.35
CA THR A 27 -1.40 11.47 32.00
C THR A 27 -1.95 11.75 30.61
N LEU A 28 -1.94 10.78 29.72
CA LEU A 28 -2.63 10.87 28.43
C LEU A 28 -3.99 10.18 28.55
N ALA A 29 -5.06 10.79 28.04
CA ALA A 29 -6.38 10.18 27.98
C ALA A 29 -6.73 9.84 26.54
N SER A 30 -7.06 8.58 26.26
CA SER A 30 -7.50 8.14 24.94
C SER A 30 -8.93 8.61 24.62
N ARG A 31 -9.34 8.49 23.35
CA ARG A 31 -10.70 8.79 22.88
C ARG A 31 -11.79 8.00 23.63
N ASP A 32 -11.47 6.78 24.02
CA ASP A 32 -12.30 5.85 24.79
C ASP A 32 -12.04 5.93 26.31
N ASN A 33 -11.52 7.07 26.79
CA ASN A 33 -11.36 7.43 28.21
C ASN A 33 -10.45 6.50 29.04
N VAL A 34 -9.49 5.84 28.41
CA VAL A 34 -8.43 5.10 29.10
C VAL A 34 -7.25 6.03 29.37
N HIS A 35 -6.78 6.05 30.61
CA HIS A 35 -5.70 6.91 31.08
C HIS A 35 -4.36 6.16 31.07
N PHE A 36 -3.34 6.80 30.52
CA PHE A 36 -1.97 6.30 30.42
C PHE A 36 -1.08 7.21 31.24
N LYS A 37 -0.60 6.73 32.37
CA LYS A 37 0.34 7.47 33.23
C LYS A 37 1.76 7.21 32.73
N VAL A 38 2.34 8.23 32.09
CA VAL A 38 3.60 8.13 31.33
C VAL A 38 4.57 9.26 31.70
N HIS A 39 5.74 9.27 31.09
CA HIS A 39 6.82 10.23 31.36
C HIS A 39 7.05 11.14 30.15
N ARG A 40 7.02 12.46 30.37
CA ARG A 40 7.30 13.47 29.34
C ARG A 40 8.64 13.26 28.67
N ILE A 41 9.66 12.85 29.44
CA ILE A 41 11.00 12.61 28.90
C ILE A 41 10.99 11.53 27.80
N ASN A 42 10.20 10.46 27.97
CA ASN A 42 10.09 9.42 26.94
C ASN A 42 9.32 9.93 25.71
N LEU A 43 8.25 10.69 25.92
CA LEU A 43 7.53 11.31 24.80
C LEU A 43 8.45 12.23 23.99
N LYS A 44 9.20 13.12 24.67
CA LYS A 44 10.16 14.05 24.03
C LYS A 44 11.29 13.35 23.30
N MET A 45 11.83 12.28 23.87
CA MET A 45 12.95 11.52 23.28
C MET A 45 12.55 10.76 22.01
N HIS A 46 11.26 10.41 21.86
CA HIS A 46 10.78 9.53 20.81
C HIS A 46 9.79 10.19 19.84
N SER A 47 9.41 11.45 20.07
CA SER A 47 8.45 12.20 19.26
C SER A 47 8.84 13.68 19.17
N ASP A 48 8.97 14.16 17.94
CA ASP A 48 9.26 15.57 17.67
C ASP A 48 8.15 16.51 18.16
N ILE A 49 6.89 16.08 18.10
CA ILE A 49 5.75 16.94 18.48
C ILE A 49 5.73 17.19 19.98
N PHE A 50 6.15 16.20 20.78
CA PHE A 50 6.22 16.36 22.23
C PHE A 50 7.50 17.06 22.68
N ALA A 51 8.55 17.14 21.85
CA ALA A 51 9.76 17.91 22.11
C ALA A 51 9.47 19.43 22.18
N ASP A 52 8.60 19.93 21.32
CA ASP A 52 8.25 21.36 21.22
C ASP A 52 7.20 21.84 22.24
N ALA A 53 6.54 20.90 22.95
CA ALA A 53 5.41 21.22 23.83
C ALA A 53 5.81 21.80 25.21
N GLU A 54 7.08 22.17 25.41
CA GLU A 54 7.57 22.74 26.69
C GLU A 54 6.92 24.09 27.07
N ASP A 55 6.38 24.83 26.10
CA ASP A 55 5.75 26.13 26.37
C ASP A 55 4.32 26.06 26.93
N ILE A 56 3.74 24.87 27.10
CA ILE A 56 2.36 24.71 27.61
C ILE A 56 2.30 24.55 29.14
N SER A 57 3.42 24.24 29.81
CA SER A 57 3.41 23.89 31.24
C SER A 57 4.15 24.87 32.16
N SER A 58 4.17 26.17 31.86
CA SER A 58 4.78 27.19 32.75
C SER A 58 3.76 28.17 33.34
N SER A 59 2.70 27.69 34.01
CA SER A 59 1.90 28.56 34.89
C SER A 59 1.06 27.79 35.91
N THR A 60 1.66 26.91 36.73
CA THR A 60 1.26 26.71 38.14
C THR A 60 2.15 25.67 38.83
N PRO A 61 2.89 26.02 39.91
CA PRO A 61 3.79 25.09 40.62
C PRO A 61 3.11 23.92 41.36
N ASN A 62 1.78 23.81 41.30
CA ASN A 62 0.97 22.86 42.08
C ASN A 62 -0.07 22.09 41.23
N ALA A 63 0.07 22.04 39.90
CA ALA A 63 -0.87 21.30 39.06
C ALA A 63 -0.64 19.78 39.20
N ILE A 64 -1.41 19.19 40.11
CA ILE A 64 -1.64 17.76 40.25
C ILE A 64 -2.06 17.21 38.86
N SER A 65 -1.20 16.37 38.28
CA SER A 65 -1.47 15.50 37.13
C SER A 65 -2.15 16.17 35.93
N GLU A 66 -1.38 16.84 35.08
CA GLU A 66 -1.87 17.28 33.76
C GLU A 66 -2.40 16.07 32.97
N VAL A 67 -3.68 16.11 32.60
CA VAL A 67 -4.34 15.12 31.74
C VAL A 67 -4.49 15.71 30.35
N VAL A 68 -3.88 15.07 29.35
CA VAL A 68 -3.93 15.48 27.95
C VAL A 68 -4.81 14.51 27.17
N SER A 69 -5.95 14.99 26.69
CA SER A 69 -6.88 14.18 25.87
C SER A 69 -6.39 14.08 24.43
N LEU A 70 -6.34 12.85 23.90
CA LEU A 70 -5.91 12.51 22.55
C LEU A 70 -7.08 11.92 21.74
N THR A 71 -6.95 11.91 20.41
CA THR A 71 -8.01 11.46 19.49
C THR A 71 -7.95 9.96 19.20
N GLU A 72 -6.84 9.32 19.57
CA GLU A 72 -6.51 7.93 19.34
C GLU A 72 -7.19 7.04 20.38
N THR A 73 -7.52 5.81 19.99
CA THR A 73 -8.08 4.82 20.92
C THR A 73 -7.01 4.32 21.89
N ALA A 74 -7.43 3.71 22.99
CA ALA A 74 -6.53 3.07 23.94
C ALA A 74 -5.65 2.00 23.27
N SER A 75 -6.22 1.25 22.31
CA SER A 75 -5.50 0.21 21.56
C SER A 75 -4.37 0.79 20.71
N THR A 76 -4.61 1.92 20.04
CA THR A 76 -3.62 2.63 19.24
C THR A 76 -2.51 3.23 20.11
N LEU A 77 -2.88 3.89 21.22
CA LEU A 77 -1.91 4.48 22.15
C LEU A 77 -1.05 3.42 22.84
N ASP A 78 -1.63 2.27 23.21
CA ASP A 78 -0.86 1.17 23.80
C ASP A 78 0.22 0.67 22.86
N LEU A 79 -0.08 0.51 21.56
CA LEU A 79 0.92 0.14 20.55
C LEU A 79 1.96 1.24 20.34
N LEU A 80 1.53 2.49 20.20
CA LEU A 80 2.42 3.61 19.95
C LEU A 80 3.43 3.82 21.09
N LEU A 81 2.94 3.80 22.34
CA LEU A 81 3.76 3.98 23.53
C LEU A 81 4.78 2.85 23.70
N GLN A 82 4.53 1.66 23.14
CA GLN A 82 5.52 0.58 23.18
C GLN A 82 6.83 0.95 22.47
N TYR A 83 6.76 1.75 21.40
CA TYR A 83 7.93 2.27 20.67
C TYR A 83 8.66 3.42 21.40
N MET A 84 8.08 3.96 22.49
CA MET A 84 8.65 5.07 23.24
C MET A 84 9.26 4.66 24.58
N TYR A 85 9.21 3.37 24.92
CA TYR A 85 9.67 2.85 26.19
C TYR A 85 10.70 1.75 25.97
N ARG A 86 11.54 1.51 26.99
CA ARG A 86 12.57 0.47 26.97
C ARG A 86 11.96 -0.93 27.08
N GLN A 87 11.43 -1.41 25.96
CA GLN A 87 10.88 -2.75 25.80
C GLN A 87 11.05 -3.22 24.36
N PRO A 88 10.93 -4.53 24.08
CA PRO A 88 10.85 -5.02 22.71
C PRO A 88 9.67 -4.36 21.97
N PRO A 89 9.84 -3.94 20.70
CA PRO A 89 8.73 -3.45 19.90
C PRO A 89 7.70 -4.58 19.67
N PRO A 90 6.41 -4.24 19.52
CA PRO A 90 5.39 -5.23 19.21
C PRO A 90 5.64 -5.85 17.83
N ASP A 91 5.33 -7.14 17.69
CA ASP A 91 5.31 -7.80 16.39
C ASP A 91 4.03 -7.37 15.64
N LEU A 92 4.19 -6.56 14.59
CA LEU A 92 3.06 -6.08 13.79
C LEU A 92 2.45 -7.16 12.91
N SER A 93 3.15 -8.28 12.65
CA SER A 93 2.62 -9.39 11.85
C SER A 93 1.54 -10.20 12.57
N GLU A 94 1.50 -10.12 13.91
CA GLU A 94 0.48 -10.77 14.74
C GLU A 94 -0.71 -9.84 15.04
N ILE A 95 -0.72 -8.63 14.49
CA ILE A 95 -1.74 -7.61 14.75
C ILE A 95 -2.62 -7.45 13.52
N GLU A 96 -3.93 -7.36 13.74
CA GLU A 96 -4.90 -7.08 12.69
C GLU A 96 -4.57 -5.78 11.94
N PHE A 97 -4.68 -5.81 10.61
CA PHE A 97 -4.35 -4.68 9.74
C PHE A 97 -5.02 -3.37 10.16
N SER A 98 -6.30 -3.39 10.56
CA SER A 98 -7.03 -2.19 11.00
C SER A 98 -6.32 -1.46 12.15
N ARG A 99 -5.76 -2.21 13.11
CA ARG A 99 -5.00 -1.66 14.24
C ARG A 99 -3.62 -1.17 13.81
N VAL A 100 -2.98 -1.84 12.85
CA VAL A 100 -1.72 -1.38 12.26
C VAL A 100 -1.94 -0.07 11.49
N ALA A 101 -3.04 0.06 10.76
CA ALA A 101 -3.40 1.27 10.06
C ALA A 101 -3.62 2.46 11.02
N ASP A 102 -4.36 2.24 12.11
CA ASP A 102 -4.53 3.24 13.17
C ASP A 102 -3.18 3.61 13.83
N LEU A 103 -2.32 2.62 14.09
CA LEU A 103 -0.97 2.86 14.61
C LEU A 103 -0.12 3.68 13.62
N ALA A 104 -0.19 3.38 12.33
CA ALA A 104 0.57 4.10 11.30
C ALA A 104 0.14 5.57 11.20
N GLU A 105 -1.16 5.85 11.28
CA GLU A 105 -1.69 7.21 11.35
C GLU A 105 -1.20 7.96 12.61
N ALA A 106 -1.26 7.30 13.78
CA ALA A 106 -0.76 7.89 15.01
C ALA A 106 0.77 8.10 14.99
N ALA A 107 1.53 7.14 14.45
CA ALA A 107 2.98 7.23 14.34
C ALA A 107 3.43 8.41 13.47
N GLU A 108 2.75 8.64 12.35
CA GLU A 108 2.99 9.82 11.50
C GLU A 108 2.57 11.10 12.20
N LYS A 109 1.36 11.12 12.79
CA LYS A 109 0.84 12.28 13.52
C LYS A 109 1.79 12.73 14.62
N TYR A 110 2.33 11.80 15.41
CA TYR A 110 3.25 12.11 16.51
C TYR A 110 4.72 12.01 16.11
N ARG A 111 5.05 11.76 14.84
CA ARG A 111 6.43 11.64 14.32
C ARG A 111 7.29 10.66 15.13
N VAL A 112 6.77 9.48 15.39
CA VAL A 112 7.48 8.42 16.14
C VAL A 112 8.25 7.58 15.14
N TYR A 113 9.45 8.01 14.77
CA TYR A 113 10.20 7.47 13.63
C TYR A 113 10.41 5.95 13.65
N PHE A 114 10.68 5.37 14.82
CA PHE A 114 10.81 3.91 14.96
C PHE A 114 9.50 3.18 14.66
N ALA A 115 8.37 3.72 15.09
CA ALA A 115 7.05 3.17 14.78
C ALA A 115 6.71 3.37 13.29
N ILE A 116 7.02 4.54 12.71
CA ILE A 116 6.82 4.80 11.28
C ILE A 116 7.56 3.76 10.42
N ASP A 117 8.82 3.47 10.73
CA ASP A 117 9.61 2.50 9.98
C ASP A 117 9.07 1.05 10.10
N ALA A 118 8.60 0.66 11.29
CA ALA A 118 7.93 -0.62 11.48
C ALA A 118 6.60 -0.68 10.70
N CYS A 119 5.78 0.37 10.78
CA CYS A 119 4.51 0.46 10.05
C CYS A 119 4.73 0.45 8.54
N LYS A 120 5.76 1.12 8.01
CA LYS A 120 6.10 1.07 6.57
C LYS A 120 6.31 -0.34 6.07
N ARG A 121 7.05 -1.16 6.82
CA ARG A 121 7.29 -2.57 6.48
C ARG A 121 5.98 -3.36 6.50
N SER A 122 5.21 -3.24 7.59
CA SER A 122 3.92 -3.92 7.71
C SER A 122 2.91 -3.49 6.63
N MET A 123 2.93 -2.21 6.22
CA MET A 123 2.10 -1.69 5.14
C MET A 123 2.50 -2.26 3.79
N CYS A 124 3.80 -2.41 3.51
CA CYS A 124 4.28 -3.08 2.30
C CYS A 124 3.83 -4.55 2.26
N ASP A 125 3.93 -5.26 3.38
CA ASP A 125 3.55 -6.66 3.48
C ASP A 125 2.03 -6.87 3.29
N ALA A 126 1.23 -5.87 3.68
CA ALA A 126 -0.23 -5.89 3.55
C ALA A 126 -0.75 -5.44 2.15
N ILE A 127 0.11 -5.04 1.22
CA ILE A 127 -0.32 -4.60 -0.13
C ILE A 127 -1.21 -5.63 -0.85
N PRO A 128 -0.92 -6.95 -0.82
CA PRO A 128 -1.72 -7.91 -1.58
C PRO A 128 -3.20 -7.92 -1.17
N GLU A 129 -3.48 -7.75 0.13
CA GLU A 129 -4.83 -7.79 0.69
C GLU A 129 -5.46 -6.40 0.88
N HIS A 130 -4.65 -5.36 1.11
CA HIS A 130 -5.09 -4.02 1.54
C HIS A 130 -4.48 -2.88 0.69
N SER A 131 -4.27 -3.12 -0.62
CA SER A 131 -3.58 -2.16 -1.48
C SER A 131 -4.17 -0.74 -1.48
N PHE A 132 -5.49 -0.58 -1.30
CA PHE A 132 -6.12 0.74 -1.33
C PHE A 132 -5.92 1.52 -0.04
N GLU A 133 -6.12 0.88 1.11
CA GLU A 133 -5.87 1.49 2.41
C GLU A 133 -4.40 1.88 2.54
N VAL A 134 -3.49 0.99 2.10
CA VAL A 134 -2.05 1.26 2.04
C VAL A 134 -1.76 2.41 1.09
N LEU A 135 -2.38 2.45 -0.10
CA LEU A 135 -2.19 3.53 -1.07
C LEU A 135 -2.66 4.87 -0.50
N THR A 136 -3.85 4.94 0.11
CA THR A 136 -4.38 6.16 0.72
C THR A 136 -3.47 6.67 1.83
N TRP A 137 -3.03 5.80 2.72
CA TRP A 137 -2.08 6.14 3.77
C TRP A 137 -0.74 6.63 3.18
N ALA A 138 -0.19 5.91 2.20
CA ALA A 138 1.10 6.24 1.59
C ALA A 138 1.06 7.58 0.84
N VAL A 139 -0.04 7.89 0.14
CA VAL A 139 -0.25 9.18 -0.53
C VAL A 139 -0.35 10.31 0.51
N LYS A 140 -1.16 10.12 1.55
CA LYS A 140 -1.35 11.11 2.62
C LYS A 140 -0.03 11.51 3.28
N HIS A 141 0.85 10.53 3.52
CA HIS A 141 2.14 10.72 4.22
C HIS A 141 3.35 10.76 3.28
N LYS A 142 3.14 10.77 1.96
CA LYS A 142 4.16 10.96 0.91
C LYS A 142 5.25 9.87 0.87
N HIS A 143 4.88 8.61 1.07
CA HIS A 143 5.79 7.46 0.98
C HIS A 143 5.90 6.92 -0.45
N ASN A 144 6.56 7.67 -1.34
CA ASN A 144 6.58 7.42 -2.80
C ASN A 144 6.88 5.97 -3.21
N LYS A 145 7.80 5.28 -2.53
CA LYS A 145 8.09 3.87 -2.83
C LYS A 145 6.88 2.95 -2.60
N ILE A 146 6.15 3.17 -1.51
CA ILE A 146 4.96 2.40 -1.14
C ILE A 146 3.79 2.80 -2.06
N ILE A 147 3.67 4.09 -2.38
CA ILE A 147 2.69 4.61 -3.35
C ILE A 147 2.81 3.84 -4.68
N ASP A 148 4.02 3.77 -5.24
CA ASP A 148 4.24 3.11 -6.54
C ASP A 148 3.95 1.60 -6.47
N GLN A 149 4.36 0.92 -5.38
CA GLN A 149 4.11 -0.51 -5.19
C GLN A 149 2.62 -0.82 -5.06
N ALA A 150 1.91 -0.09 -4.18
CA ALA A 150 0.49 -0.29 -3.95
C ALA A 150 -0.35 0.05 -5.19
N ALA A 151 -0.01 1.14 -5.90
CA ALA A 151 -0.67 1.51 -7.14
C ALA A 151 -0.47 0.45 -8.25
N GLN A 152 0.76 -0.05 -8.42
CA GLN A 152 1.03 -1.11 -9.39
C GLN A 152 0.24 -2.39 -9.07
N HIS A 153 0.15 -2.78 -7.79
CA HIS A 153 -0.66 -3.94 -7.38
C HIS A 153 -2.16 -3.71 -7.65
N SER A 154 -2.66 -2.49 -7.41
CA SER A 154 -4.09 -2.16 -7.60
C SER A 154 -4.60 -2.35 -9.04
N VAL A 155 -3.71 -2.31 -10.04
CA VAL A 155 -4.04 -2.59 -11.45
C VAL A 155 -4.52 -4.03 -11.66
N SER A 156 -4.24 -4.92 -10.71
CA SER A 156 -4.72 -6.30 -10.74
C SER A 156 -6.15 -6.49 -10.24
N LEU A 157 -6.71 -5.49 -9.58
CA LEU A 157 -8.01 -5.57 -8.91
C LEU A 157 -9.16 -5.17 -9.85
N PRO A 158 -10.37 -5.71 -9.66
CA PRO A 158 -11.54 -5.32 -10.44
C PRO A 158 -11.90 -3.84 -10.23
N THR A 159 -12.09 -3.09 -11.32
CA THR A 159 -12.33 -1.63 -11.29
C THR A 159 -13.51 -1.19 -10.40
N ASP A 160 -14.55 -2.02 -10.28
CA ASP A 160 -15.73 -1.71 -9.48
C ASP A 160 -15.39 -1.61 -7.98
N ASP A 161 -14.62 -2.57 -7.46
CA ASP A 161 -14.12 -2.58 -6.08
C ASP A 161 -13.28 -1.33 -5.79
N ILE A 162 -12.57 -0.83 -6.81
CA ILE A 162 -11.69 0.34 -6.70
C ILE A 162 -12.49 1.62 -6.54
N CYS A 163 -13.56 1.78 -7.33
CA CYS A 163 -14.40 2.97 -7.28
C CYS A 163 -15.10 3.13 -5.93
N GLU A 164 -15.38 2.01 -5.26
CA GLU A 164 -15.98 1.99 -3.92
C GLU A 164 -14.96 2.23 -2.80
N ALA A 165 -13.74 1.69 -2.93
CA ALA A 165 -12.73 1.74 -1.87
C ALA A 165 -11.85 3.00 -1.90
N ILE A 166 -11.58 3.58 -3.07
CA ILE A 166 -10.57 4.62 -3.21
C ILE A 166 -11.08 5.99 -2.74
N SER A 167 -10.22 6.71 -2.01
CA SER A 167 -10.56 8.08 -1.60
C SER A 167 -10.73 9.00 -2.82
N PRO A 168 -11.70 9.94 -2.82
CA PRO A 168 -11.97 10.81 -3.97
C PRO A 168 -10.76 11.57 -4.54
N PRO A 169 -9.81 12.09 -3.72
CA PRO A 169 -8.64 12.79 -4.26
C PRO A 169 -7.70 11.91 -5.09
N ILE A 170 -7.69 10.59 -4.85
CA ILE A 170 -6.78 9.64 -5.50
C ILE A 170 -7.44 9.02 -6.74
N LEU A 171 -8.77 9.02 -6.83
CA LEU A 171 -9.52 8.40 -7.93
C LEU A 171 -9.10 8.93 -9.32
N ALA A 172 -9.04 10.25 -9.50
CA ALA A 172 -8.70 10.83 -10.80
C ALA A 172 -7.27 10.52 -11.25
N PRO A 173 -6.23 10.69 -10.40
CA PRO A 173 -4.88 10.19 -10.67
C PRO A 173 -4.86 8.69 -11.00
N TRP A 174 -5.61 7.89 -10.25
CA TRP A 174 -5.67 6.44 -10.44
C TRP A 174 -6.27 6.06 -11.80
N LEU A 175 -7.34 6.73 -12.24
CA LEU A 175 -7.92 6.50 -13.56
C LEU A 175 -6.93 6.84 -14.69
N GLN A 176 -6.14 7.91 -14.54
CA GLN A 176 -5.09 8.25 -15.49
C GLN A 176 -4.00 7.18 -15.52
N TYR A 177 -3.57 6.71 -14.35
CA TYR A 177 -2.59 5.64 -14.24
C TYR A 177 -3.08 4.33 -14.87
N HIS A 178 -4.30 3.91 -14.53
CA HIS A 178 -4.93 2.72 -15.09
C HIS A 178 -5.10 2.82 -16.61
N LYS A 179 -5.42 4.01 -17.14
CA LYS A 179 -5.44 4.25 -18.58
C LYS A 179 -4.09 3.97 -19.24
N HIS A 180 -2.96 4.39 -18.65
CA HIS A 180 -1.64 4.09 -19.20
C HIS A 180 -1.38 2.58 -19.30
N TRP A 181 -1.84 1.81 -18.31
CA TRP A 181 -1.77 0.35 -18.32
C TRP A 181 -2.65 -0.28 -19.40
N LEU A 182 -3.86 0.22 -19.60
CA LEU A 182 -4.74 -0.23 -20.67
C LEU A 182 -4.19 0.12 -22.06
N ASP A 183 -3.63 1.32 -22.23
CA ASP A 183 -3.00 1.74 -23.48
C ASP A 183 -1.78 0.85 -23.81
N ALA A 184 -0.97 0.50 -22.80
CA ALA A 184 0.13 -0.45 -22.95
C ALA A 184 -0.38 -1.83 -23.38
N LEU A 185 -1.43 -2.35 -22.74
CA LEU A 185 -2.05 -3.62 -23.12
C LEU A 185 -2.61 -3.60 -24.54
N ASN A 186 -3.32 -2.53 -24.92
CA ASN A 186 -3.91 -2.36 -26.24
C ASN A 186 -2.84 -2.32 -27.34
N ALA A 187 -1.68 -1.73 -27.06
CA ALA A 187 -0.56 -1.72 -28.00
C ALA A 187 -0.10 -3.14 -28.36
N GLU A 188 -0.17 -4.08 -27.41
CA GLU A 188 0.28 -5.46 -27.64
C GLU A 188 -0.66 -6.27 -28.55
N TYR A 189 -1.96 -5.97 -28.56
CA TYR A 189 -2.91 -6.59 -29.49
C TYR A 189 -2.74 -6.15 -30.95
N VAL A 190 -2.07 -5.02 -31.18
CA VAL A 190 -1.88 -4.44 -32.53
C VAL A 190 -0.45 -4.64 -33.04
N ARG A 191 0.50 -4.93 -32.13
CA ARG A 191 1.94 -4.97 -32.45
C ARG A 191 2.30 -6.08 -33.43
N TYR A 192 1.71 -7.26 -33.26
CA TYR A 192 1.98 -8.41 -34.10
C TYR A 192 0.70 -8.96 -34.72
N PRO A 193 0.74 -9.35 -36.01
CA PRO A 193 -0.39 -10.02 -36.63
C PRO A 193 -0.57 -11.44 -36.09
N PRO A 194 -1.82 -11.98 -36.09
CA PRO A 194 -2.09 -13.37 -35.69
C PRO A 194 -1.46 -14.40 -36.63
N THR A 195 -1.01 -13.97 -37.81
CA THR A 195 -0.41 -14.81 -38.84
C THR A 195 0.94 -14.25 -39.23
N VAL A 196 1.96 -15.11 -39.24
CA VAL A 196 3.30 -14.83 -39.78
C VAL A 196 3.55 -15.78 -40.93
N MET A 197 4.15 -15.26 -42.00
CA MET A 197 4.56 -16.04 -43.17
C MET A 197 6.07 -16.25 -43.15
N HIS A 198 6.52 -17.47 -43.42
CA HIS A 198 7.94 -17.82 -43.57
C HIS A 198 8.35 -17.86 -45.03
N TRP A 199 9.64 -17.66 -45.26
CA TRP A 199 10.26 -17.78 -46.57
C TRP A 199 10.18 -19.21 -47.10
N ASN A 200 9.69 -19.34 -48.32
CA ASN A 200 9.61 -20.59 -49.04
C ASN A 200 10.71 -20.67 -50.08
N ASN A 201 11.67 -21.58 -49.87
CA ASN A 201 12.78 -21.78 -50.80
C ASN A 201 12.33 -22.25 -52.20
N SER A 202 11.13 -22.84 -52.31
CA SER A 202 10.60 -23.37 -53.57
C SER A 202 9.95 -22.29 -54.42
N THR A 203 9.15 -21.41 -53.81
CA THR A 203 8.43 -20.33 -54.51
C THR A 203 9.23 -19.02 -54.52
N ARG A 204 10.29 -18.91 -53.68
CA ARG A 204 11.05 -17.68 -53.44
C ARG A 204 10.17 -16.52 -52.95
N GLU A 205 9.12 -16.85 -52.18
CA GLU A 205 8.17 -15.92 -51.61
C GLU A 205 7.95 -16.24 -50.12
N CYS A 206 7.43 -15.28 -49.35
CA CYS A 206 7.01 -15.51 -47.96
C CYS A 206 5.55 -15.94 -47.94
N ASP A 207 5.27 -17.21 -48.24
CA ASP A 207 3.91 -17.73 -48.43
C ASP A 207 3.55 -18.93 -47.54
N ILE A 208 4.46 -19.41 -46.69
CA ILE A 208 4.17 -20.52 -45.77
C ILE A 208 3.64 -19.97 -44.43
N PRO A 209 2.35 -20.13 -44.10
CA PRO A 209 1.83 -19.69 -42.82
C PRO A 209 2.39 -20.54 -41.67
N CYS A 210 2.80 -19.87 -40.59
CA CYS A 210 3.30 -20.55 -39.40
C CYS A 210 2.17 -20.90 -38.42
N GLU A 211 1.72 -22.15 -38.44
CA GLU A 211 0.71 -22.64 -37.48
C GLU A 211 1.18 -22.51 -36.02
N ALA A 212 2.48 -22.70 -35.79
CA ALA A 212 3.05 -22.60 -34.44
C ALA A 212 2.99 -21.17 -33.89
N TRP A 213 3.16 -20.16 -34.76
CA TRP A 213 2.95 -18.76 -34.40
C TRP A 213 1.49 -18.48 -34.07
N THR A 214 0.57 -18.87 -34.96
CA THR A 214 -0.86 -18.62 -34.76
C THR A 214 -1.38 -19.25 -33.46
N HIS A 215 -0.94 -20.47 -33.14
CA HIS A 215 -1.22 -21.10 -31.84
C HIS A 215 -0.69 -20.27 -30.66
N SER A 216 0.58 -19.86 -30.72
CA SER A 216 1.22 -19.08 -29.66
C SER A 216 0.55 -17.73 -29.45
N TYR A 217 0.25 -17.02 -30.54
CA TYR A 217 -0.46 -15.75 -30.52
C TYR A 217 -1.85 -15.90 -29.88
N ALA A 218 -2.61 -16.93 -30.25
CA ALA A 218 -3.93 -17.19 -29.67
C ALA A 218 -3.83 -17.47 -28.15
N MET A 219 -2.84 -18.25 -27.70
CA MET A 219 -2.61 -18.51 -26.28
C MET A 219 -2.28 -17.24 -25.50
N ILE A 220 -1.37 -16.41 -26.01
CA ILE A 220 -0.95 -15.16 -25.37
C ILE A 220 -2.11 -14.17 -25.29
N THR A 221 -2.81 -13.93 -26.40
CA THR A 221 -3.93 -12.98 -26.44
C THR A 221 -5.10 -13.42 -25.57
N HIS A 222 -5.40 -14.72 -25.55
CA HIS A 222 -6.39 -15.31 -24.64
C HIS A 222 -6.00 -15.10 -23.18
N LYS A 223 -4.72 -15.34 -22.84
CA LYS A 223 -4.22 -15.21 -21.48
C LYS A 223 -4.23 -13.76 -21.00
N LEU A 224 -3.76 -12.84 -21.84
CA LEU A 224 -3.80 -11.39 -21.58
C LEU A 224 -5.24 -10.91 -21.33
N GLY A 225 -6.23 -11.38 -22.10
CA GLY A 225 -7.65 -11.31 -21.76
C GLY A 225 -8.18 -9.99 -21.16
N ALA A 226 -7.76 -8.84 -21.67
CA ALA A 226 -8.09 -7.50 -21.13
C ALA A 226 -7.65 -7.25 -19.66
N LYS A 227 -6.64 -7.97 -19.18
CA LYS A 227 -6.09 -7.91 -17.83
C LYS A 227 -4.70 -7.25 -17.84
N PRO A 228 -4.61 -5.93 -17.65
CA PRO A 228 -3.34 -5.20 -17.77
C PRO A 228 -2.28 -5.68 -16.77
N HIS A 229 -2.67 -6.14 -15.58
CA HIS A 229 -1.73 -6.65 -14.57
C HIS A 229 -0.91 -7.86 -15.03
N LEU A 230 -1.38 -8.63 -16.03
CA LEU A 230 -0.62 -9.76 -16.57
C LEU A 230 0.62 -9.32 -17.35
N LEU A 231 0.72 -8.04 -17.72
CA LEU A 231 1.96 -7.48 -18.29
C LEU A 231 3.12 -7.49 -17.27
N LEU A 232 2.84 -7.59 -15.97
CA LEU A 232 3.87 -7.77 -14.93
C LEU A 232 4.28 -9.23 -14.76
N LYS A 233 3.52 -10.16 -15.33
CA LYS A 233 3.68 -11.61 -15.18
C LYS A 233 4.00 -12.26 -16.53
N LEU A 234 4.99 -11.69 -17.23
CA LEU A 234 5.32 -12.11 -18.59
C LEU A 234 5.74 -13.58 -18.68
N ASP A 235 6.35 -14.16 -17.65
CA ASP A 235 6.65 -15.60 -17.64
C ASP A 235 5.40 -16.46 -17.66
N GLU A 236 4.36 -16.05 -16.95
CA GLU A 236 3.08 -16.75 -17.00
C GLU A 236 2.46 -16.60 -18.40
N VAL A 237 2.53 -15.42 -19.00
CA VAL A 237 1.89 -15.14 -20.31
C VAL A 237 2.64 -15.80 -21.47
N PHE A 238 3.96 -15.66 -21.53
CA PHE A 238 4.81 -16.03 -22.67
C PHE A 238 5.50 -17.39 -22.51
N GLY A 239 5.79 -17.83 -21.29
CA GLY A 239 6.57 -19.05 -21.02
C GLY A 239 6.06 -20.30 -21.75
N PRO A 240 4.75 -20.63 -21.70
CA PRO A 240 4.22 -21.77 -22.44
C PRO A 240 4.44 -21.70 -23.95
N SER A 241 4.39 -20.49 -24.52
CA SER A 241 4.63 -20.26 -25.95
C SER A 241 6.11 -20.28 -26.31
N GLU A 242 7.00 -19.83 -25.41
CA GLU A 242 8.45 -19.93 -25.57
C GLU A 242 8.88 -21.40 -25.65
N ASP A 243 8.40 -22.24 -24.73
CA ASP A 243 8.66 -23.69 -24.70
C ASP A 243 8.11 -24.39 -25.94
N TYR A 244 6.89 -24.02 -26.36
CA TYR A 244 6.26 -24.58 -27.55
C TYR A 244 7.04 -24.23 -28.84
N LEU A 245 7.47 -22.98 -29.01
CA LEU A 245 8.20 -22.54 -30.20
C LEU A 245 9.64 -23.07 -30.25
N GLN A 246 10.26 -23.33 -29.10
CA GLN A 246 11.63 -23.85 -28.98
C GLN A 246 11.88 -25.11 -29.85
N THR A 247 10.86 -25.94 -30.04
CA THR A 247 10.94 -27.20 -30.81
C THR A 247 10.24 -27.14 -32.16
N ARG A 248 9.61 -26.01 -32.51
CA ARG A 248 8.71 -25.89 -33.66
C ARG A 248 9.14 -24.84 -34.68
N CYS A 249 9.59 -23.67 -34.24
CA CYS A 249 10.04 -22.61 -35.15
C CYS A 249 11.00 -21.62 -34.45
N GLY A 250 12.25 -21.58 -34.93
CA GLY A 250 13.29 -20.69 -34.40
C GLY A 250 13.02 -19.21 -34.68
N GLU A 251 12.61 -18.85 -35.90
CA GLU A 251 12.30 -17.47 -36.28
C GLU A 251 11.16 -16.87 -35.44
N CYS A 252 10.10 -17.65 -35.21
CA CYS A 252 8.98 -17.24 -34.36
C CYS A 252 9.37 -17.15 -32.89
N LYS A 253 10.29 -18.00 -32.42
CA LYS A 253 10.84 -17.88 -31.06
C LYS A 253 11.60 -16.57 -30.88
N GLU A 254 12.43 -16.18 -31.84
CA GLU A 254 13.15 -14.89 -31.81
C GLU A 254 12.18 -13.70 -31.87
N THR A 255 11.14 -13.82 -32.68
CA THR A 255 10.06 -12.82 -32.76
C THR A 255 9.34 -12.68 -31.41
N LEU A 256 9.05 -13.80 -30.75
CA LEU A 256 8.42 -13.81 -29.42
C LEU A 256 9.32 -13.19 -28.34
N ALA A 257 10.61 -13.50 -28.34
CA ALA A 257 11.58 -12.90 -27.42
C ALA A 257 11.70 -11.38 -27.64
N THR A 258 11.65 -10.94 -28.90
CA THR A 258 11.62 -9.52 -29.26
C THR A 258 10.35 -8.84 -28.73
N TRP A 259 9.19 -9.49 -28.90
CA TRP A 259 7.92 -9.01 -28.36
C TRP A 259 8.02 -8.78 -26.84
N ARG A 260 8.47 -9.80 -26.10
CA ARG A 260 8.66 -9.73 -24.65
C ARG A 260 9.58 -8.58 -24.23
N THR A 261 10.69 -8.40 -24.92
CA THR A 261 11.66 -7.32 -24.64
C THR A 261 11.03 -5.94 -24.85
N ILE A 262 10.20 -5.79 -25.88
CA ILE A 262 9.49 -4.54 -26.14
C ILE A 262 8.51 -4.22 -25.01
N ILE A 263 7.73 -5.21 -24.53
CA ILE A 263 6.79 -5.00 -23.42
C ILE A 263 7.53 -4.45 -22.20
N VAL A 264 8.64 -5.07 -21.79
CA VAL A 264 9.44 -4.61 -20.65
C VAL A 264 9.82 -3.13 -20.79
N ARG A 265 10.30 -2.73 -21.98
CA ARG A 265 10.67 -1.34 -22.26
C ARG A 265 9.48 -0.38 -22.26
N GLU A 266 8.31 -0.81 -22.74
CA GLU A 266 7.10 0.03 -22.69
C GLU A 266 6.57 0.19 -21.27
N LEU A 267 6.67 -0.85 -20.43
CA LEU A 267 6.29 -0.77 -19.01
C LEU A 267 7.16 0.24 -18.24
N GLU A 268 8.44 0.37 -18.58
CA GLU A 268 9.33 1.40 -18.00
C GLU A 268 8.88 2.84 -18.32
N ARG A 269 8.08 3.03 -19.37
CA ARG A 269 7.55 4.35 -19.77
C ARG A 269 6.26 4.71 -19.05
N ILE A 270 5.61 3.76 -18.37
CA ILE A 270 4.43 4.05 -17.57
C ILE A 270 4.87 4.96 -16.42
N PRO A 271 4.24 6.15 -16.27
CA PRO A 271 4.63 7.09 -15.22
C PRO A 271 4.41 6.45 -13.85
N LYS A 272 5.34 6.70 -12.94
CA LYS A 272 5.18 6.31 -11.53
C LYS A 272 3.94 6.96 -10.94
N PHE A 273 3.17 6.20 -10.17
CA PHE A 273 1.93 6.74 -9.60
C PHE A 273 2.20 7.92 -8.66
N SER A 274 3.32 7.89 -7.94
CA SER A 274 3.76 8.99 -7.09
C SER A 274 4.02 10.32 -7.82
N THR A 275 4.01 10.34 -9.16
CA THR A 275 4.14 11.57 -9.96
C THR A 275 2.79 12.18 -10.36
N LEU A 276 1.70 11.46 -10.11
CA LEU A 276 0.33 11.85 -10.46
C LEU A 276 -0.48 12.36 -9.25
N VAL A 277 0.07 12.24 -8.04
CA VAL A 277 -0.56 12.55 -6.74
C VAL A 277 0.23 13.58 -5.94
#